data_AF-A0A941N9D0-F1
#
_entry.id   AF-A0A941N9D0-F1
#
_cell.length_a   1.000
_cell.length_b   1.000
_cell.length_c   1.000
_cell.angle_alpha   90.00
_cell.angle_beta   90.00
_cell.angle_gamma   90.00
#
_symmetry.space_group_name_H-M   'P 1'
#
loop_
_entity.id
_entity.type
_entity.pdbx_description
1 polymer ?
#
loop_
_entity_poly.entity_id
_entity_poly.type
_entity_poly.pdbx_seq_one_letter_code
_entity_poly.pdbx_strand_id
1 'polypeptide(L)'
;LHDLYVAEVFLSLDAPEAGLQYLQEQIARPAQTTVEQLSAELALSQVLLVAGRRDEYVRLCSQRIFPAVRLAWNPANGANPAAAAGTIGGGENLVLQMAGQLALLPLAYPEFLAGVSEEVLLETQMFWQTERPRVTESIPGLGLDLFLRAAAVKAGNQALVQEIESRLAANPAVGTTLGDKSIPDFLRENRRGLRPDALWR
;
A
#
# COMPACT_ATOMS: atom_id res chain seq x y z
N LEU A 1 -1.99 16.02 3.92
CA LEU A 1 -1.16 16.75 2.92
C LEU A 1 0.04 17.45 3.56
N HIS A 2 -0.11 18.10 4.72
CA HIS A 2 1.01 18.71 5.45
C HIS A 2 2.21 17.75 5.60
N ASP A 3 1.99 16.51 6.01
CA ASP A 3 3.10 15.58 6.30
C ASP A 3 3.81 15.09 5.03
N LEU A 4 3.10 15.01 3.90
CA LEU A 4 3.71 14.74 2.60
C LEU A 4 4.63 15.89 2.17
N TYR A 5 4.23 17.14 2.44
CA TYR A 5 5.11 18.29 2.21
C TYR A 5 6.33 18.24 3.13
N VAL A 6 6.15 17.87 4.41
CA VAL A 6 7.27 17.71 5.33
C VAL A 6 8.24 16.62 4.87
N ALA A 7 7.73 15.47 4.42
CA ALA A 7 8.56 14.41 3.85
C ALA A 7 9.35 14.92 2.62
N GLU A 8 8.69 15.61 1.70
CA GLU A 8 9.35 16.20 0.52
C GLU A 8 10.47 17.19 0.90
N VAL A 9 10.29 17.99 1.96
CA VAL A 9 11.34 18.88 2.47
C VAL A 9 12.55 18.09 2.95
N PHE A 10 12.37 17.05 3.77
CA PHE A 10 13.49 16.23 4.24
C PHE A 10 14.20 15.50 3.10
N LEU A 11 13.44 14.99 2.12
CA LEU A 11 14.00 14.34 0.93
C LEU A 11 14.76 15.33 0.04
N SER A 12 14.25 16.55 -0.13
CA SER A 12 14.91 17.60 -0.92
C SER A 12 16.21 18.11 -0.28
N LEU A 13 16.32 18.02 1.05
CA LEU A 13 17.51 18.38 1.81
C LEU A 13 18.51 17.22 1.95
N ASP A 14 18.26 16.08 1.31
CA ASP A 14 19.06 14.85 1.45
C ASP A 14 19.25 14.43 2.93
N ALA A 15 18.19 14.61 3.73
CA ALA A 15 18.18 14.35 5.16
C ALA A 15 17.12 13.28 5.54
N PRO A 16 17.14 12.08 4.92
CA PRO A 16 16.11 11.07 5.14
C PRO A 16 16.06 10.59 6.59
N GLU A 17 17.19 10.42 7.27
CA GLU A 17 17.22 9.95 8.67
C GLU A 17 16.57 10.94 9.64
N ALA A 18 16.76 12.26 9.43
CA ALA A 18 16.07 13.28 10.21
C ALA A 18 14.56 13.26 9.95
N GLY A 19 14.16 13.03 8.69
CA GLY A 19 12.76 12.84 8.31
C GLY A 19 12.14 11.60 8.95
N LEU A 20 12.86 10.48 8.98
CA LEU A 20 12.43 9.25 9.65
C LEU A 20 12.19 9.49 11.13
N GLN A 21 13.16 10.07 11.83
CA GLN A 21 13.02 10.37 13.25
C GLN A 21 11.82 11.28 13.50
N TYR A 22 11.71 12.38 12.75
CA TYR A 22 10.62 13.34 12.91
C TYR A 22 9.24 12.70 12.70
N LEU A 23 9.06 11.93 11.62
CA LEU A 23 7.78 11.28 11.31
C LEU A 23 7.45 10.14 12.27
N GLN A 24 8.44 9.38 12.75
CA GLN A 24 8.25 8.37 13.79
C GLN A 24 7.79 9.01 15.11
N GLU A 25 8.41 10.12 15.51
CA GLU A 25 7.99 10.89 16.69
C GLU A 25 6.58 11.46 16.54
N GLN A 26 6.18 11.86 15.33
CA GLN A 26 4.80 12.27 15.06
C GLN A 26 3.82 11.10 15.19
N ILE A 27 4.12 9.94 14.59
CA ILE A 27 3.26 8.75 14.64
C ILE A 27 3.12 8.20 16.07
N ALA A 28 4.13 8.42 16.92
CA ALA A 28 4.07 8.05 18.35
C ALA A 28 3.12 8.93 19.16
N ARG A 29 2.73 10.11 18.66
CA ARG A 29 1.77 10.99 19.32
C ARG A 29 0.34 10.51 19.05
N PRO A 30 -0.59 10.66 20.01
CA PRO A 30 -2.00 10.37 19.75
C PRO A 30 -2.52 11.27 18.62
N ALA A 31 -2.90 10.66 17.49
CA ALA A 31 -3.56 11.37 16.40
C ALA A 31 -4.98 11.77 16.82
N GLN A 32 -5.43 12.94 16.39
CA GLN A 32 -6.79 13.42 16.67
C GLN A 32 -7.80 12.75 15.73
N THR A 33 -7.36 12.32 14.54
CA THR A 33 -8.20 11.68 13.53
C THR A 33 -7.47 10.55 12.80
N THR A 34 -8.24 9.61 12.23
CA THR A 34 -7.70 8.56 11.34
C THR A 34 -7.00 9.14 10.12
N VAL A 35 -7.47 10.28 9.62
CA VAL A 35 -6.90 10.98 8.46
C VAL A 35 -5.51 11.53 8.77
N GLU A 36 -5.35 12.16 9.93
CA GLU A 36 -4.07 12.66 10.42
C GLU A 36 -3.08 11.50 10.60
N GLN A 37 -3.52 10.42 11.24
CA GLN A 37 -2.69 9.21 11.38
C GLN A 37 -2.23 8.67 10.02
N LEU A 38 -3.16 8.48 9.08
CA LEU A 38 -2.82 7.95 7.75
C LEU A 38 -1.93 8.90 6.95
N SER A 39 -2.11 10.23 7.09
CA SER A 39 -1.24 11.23 6.45
C SER A 39 0.21 11.08 6.92
N ALA A 40 0.45 10.96 8.22
CA ALA A 40 1.78 10.76 8.79
C ALA A 40 2.39 9.40 8.38
N GLU A 41 1.59 8.33 8.37
CA GLU A 41 2.04 7.00 7.92
C GLU A 41 2.41 6.98 6.43
N LEU A 42 1.64 7.66 5.58
CA LEU A 42 1.95 7.79 4.15
C LEU A 42 3.24 8.60 3.94
N ALA A 43 3.43 9.70 4.67
CA ALA A 43 4.67 10.46 4.65
C ALA A 43 5.88 9.61 5.08
N LEU A 44 5.75 8.85 6.18
CA LEU A 44 6.82 7.96 6.64
C LEU A 44 7.14 6.88 5.60
N SER A 45 6.11 6.33 4.93
CA SER A 45 6.31 5.31 3.89
C SER A 45 7.17 5.83 2.74
N GLN A 46 7.00 7.10 2.33
CA GLN A 46 7.80 7.71 1.28
C GLN A 46 9.27 7.86 1.69
N VAL A 47 9.52 8.31 2.92
CA VAL A 47 10.90 8.45 3.42
C VAL A 47 11.57 7.09 3.58
N LEU A 48 10.90 6.09 4.14
CA LEU A 48 11.43 4.72 4.26
C LEU A 48 11.78 4.13 2.88
N LEU A 49 10.90 4.36 1.91
CA LEU A 49 11.06 3.87 0.55
C LEU A 49 12.27 4.52 -0.14
N VAL A 50 12.49 5.83 0.00
CA VAL A 50 13.67 6.53 -0.54
C VAL A 50 14.95 6.17 0.23
N ALA A 51 14.87 5.98 1.54
CA ALA A 51 15.99 5.58 2.39
C ALA A 51 16.39 4.10 2.21
N GLY A 52 15.71 3.33 1.35
CA GLY A 52 15.99 1.91 1.14
C GLY A 52 15.65 1.01 2.33
N ARG A 53 14.87 1.50 3.30
CA ARG A 53 14.47 0.77 4.53
C ARG A 53 13.29 -0.17 4.24
N ARG A 54 13.49 -1.12 3.33
CA ARG A 54 12.42 -1.96 2.74
C ARG A 54 11.66 -2.79 3.78
N ASP A 55 12.35 -3.35 4.77
CA ASP A 55 11.73 -4.14 5.83
C ASP A 55 10.73 -3.32 6.67
N GLU A 56 11.15 -2.14 7.12
CA GLU A 56 10.30 -1.20 7.85
C GLU A 56 9.14 -0.69 7.01
N TYR A 57 9.40 -0.40 5.73
CA TYR A 57 8.37 -0.01 4.78
C TYR A 57 7.29 -1.09 4.62
N VAL A 58 7.69 -2.36 4.43
CA VAL A 58 6.76 -3.49 4.29
C VAL A 58 5.93 -3.68 5.57
N ARG A 59 6.56 -3.58 6.75
CA ARG A 59 5.85 -3.64 8.03
C ARG A 59 4.83 -2.50 8.18
N LEU A 60 5.25 -1.25 7.93
CA LEU A 60 4.38 -0.07 7.99
C LEU A 60 3.18 -0.22 7.05
N CYS A 61 3.44 -0.61 5.81
CA CYS A 61 2.40 -0.79 4.81
C CYS A 61 1.41 -1.89 5.20
N SER A 62 1.92 -3.02 5.68
CA SER A 62 1.09 -4.18 6.04
C SER A 62 0.26 -3.92 7.31
N GLN A 63 0.90 -3.41 8.36
CA GLN A 63 0.31 -3.36 9.70
C GLN A 63 -0.49 -2.09 9.97
N ARG A 64 -0.25 -1.02 9.20
CA ARG A 64 -0.86 0.30 9.46
C ARG A 64 -1.61 0.85 8.25
N ILE A 65 -0.93 1.01 7.12
CA ILE A 65 -1.52 1.64 5.92
C ILE A 65 -2.62 0.76 5.31
N PHE A 66 -2.35 -0.53 5.08
CA PHE A 66 -3.33 -1.42 4.46
C PHE A 66 -4.65 -1.51 5.26
N PRO A 67 -4.64 -1.74 6.58
CA PRO A 67 -5.86 -1.70 7.39
C PRO A 67 -6.62 -0.37 7.26
N ALA A 68 -5.92 0.76 7.32
CA ALA A 68 -6.53 2.09 7.19
C ALA A 68 -7.17 2.30 5.80
N VAL A 69 -6.45 1.94 4.74
CA VAL A 69 -6.95 2.00 3.36
C VAL A 69 -8.17 1.09 3.20
N ARG A 70 -8.12 -0.16 3.68
CA ARG A 70 -9.25 -1.08 3.63
C ARG A 70 -10.49 -0.50 4.32
N LEU A 71 -10.33 0.14 5.47
CA LEU A 71 -11.44 0.78 6.18
C LEU A 71 -12.02 1.96 5.39
N ALA A 72 -11.16 2.77 4.76
CA ALA A 72 -11.55 3.91 3.93
C ALA A 72 -12.35 3.51 2.67
N TRP A 73 -12.15 2.27 2.20
CA TRP A 73 -12.85 1.66 1.06
C TRP A 73 -14.17 0.96 1.43
N ASN A 74 -14.49 0.79 2.71
CA ASN A 74 -15.75 0.16 3.11
C ASN A 74 -16.87 1.21 3.22
N PRO A 75 -17.87 1.21 2.31
CA PRO A 75 -18.98 2.16 2.36
C PRO A 75 -19.81 2.04 3.65
N ALA A 76 -19.87 0.86 4.27
CA ALA A 76 -20.60 0.64 5.53
C ALA A 76 -19.89 1.24 6.76
N ASN A 77 -18.59 1.53 6.68
CA ASN A 77 -17.84 2.17 7.76
C ASN A 77 -17.96 3.71 7.72
N GLY A 78 -18.71 4.25 6.75
CA GLY A 78 -19.04 5.67 6.65
C GLY A 78 -20.21 6.04 7.55
N ALA A 79 -19.93 6.50 8.76
CA ALA A 79 -20.82 7.35 9.56
C ALA A 79 -21.08 8.73 8.91
N ASN A 80 -21.07 8.81 7.58
CA ASN A 80 -21.40 10.00 6.81
C ASN A 80 -22.61 9.69 5.90
N PRO A 81 -23.83 10.11 6.27
CA PRO A 81 -25.03 9.88 5.47
C PRO A 81 -24.93 10.43 4.03
N ALA A 82 -23.98 11.31 3.72
CA ALA A 82 -23.71 11.78 2.36
C ALA A 82 -23.07 10.72 1.44
N ALA A 83 -22.42 9.69 1.99
CA ALA A 83 -21.84 8.59 1.19
C ALA A 83 -22.90 7.59 0.71
N ALA A 84 -24.06 7.52 1.38
CA ALA A 84 -25.18 6.67 0.98
C ALA A 84 -25.96 7.21 -0.23
N ALA A 85 -25.72 8.47 -0.63
CA ALA A 85 -26.44 9.14 -1.71
C ALA A 85 -25.81 8.99 -3.11
N GLY A 86 -24.81 8.11 -3.28
CA GLY A 86 -24.21 7.83 -4.60
C GLY A 86 -23.30 8.95 -5.14
N THR A 87 -23.09 10.03 -4.40
CA THR A 87 -21.97 10.94 -4.62
C THR A 87 -20.70 10.24 -4.16
N ILE A 88 -19.76 10.04 -5.09
CA ILE A 88 -18.36 9.70 -4.82
C ILE A 88 -17.94 10.47 -3.55
N GLY A 89 -17.64 9.72 -2.49
CA GLY A 89 -17.50 10.22 -1.13
C GLY A 89 -16.62 11.47 -1.06
N GLY A 90 -16.96 12.39 -0.15
CA GLY A 90 -16.31 13.69 0.00
C GLY A 90 -14.80 13.64 -0.25
N GLY A 91 -14.29 14.58 -1.04
CA GLY A 91 -12.98 14.49 -1.72
C GLY A 91 -11.76 14.16 -0.86
N GLU A 92 -11.83 14.33 0.46
CA GLU A 92 -10.82 13.88 1.42
C GLU A 92 -10.61 12.36 1.40
N ASN A 93 -11.66 11.56 1.22
CA ASN A 93 -11.54 10.10 1.16
C ASN A 93 -10.86 9.66 -0.15
N LEU A 94 -11.16 10.32 -1.27
CA LEU A 94 -10.56 9.99 -2.58
C LEU A 94 -9.03 10.18 -2.58
N VAL A 95 -8.54 11.29 -2.02
CA VAL A 95 -7.09 11.56 -1.93
C VAL A 95 -6.39 10.49 -1.10
N LEU A 96 -6.98 10.10 0.04
CA LEU A 96 -6.43 9.05 0.90
C LEU A 96 -6.46 7.68 0.25
N GLN A 97 -7.54 7.36 -0.48
CA GLN A 97 -7.65 6.12 -1.24
C GLN A 97 -6.55 6.04 -2.31
N MET A 98 -6.33 7.12 -3.07
CA MET A 98 -5.29 7.17 -4.10
C MET A 98 -3.89 7.12 -3.49
N ALA A 99 -3.61 7.94 -2.47
CA ALA A 99 -2.30 7.97 -1.82
C ALA A 99 -1.97 6.63 -1.14
N GLY A 100 -2.96 6.02 -0.49
CA GLY A 100 -2.84 4.70 0.11
C GLY A 100 -2.55 3.60 -0.91
N GLN A 101 -3.23 3.61 -2.07
CA GLN A 101 -2.93 2.67 -3.15
C GLN A 101 -1.51 2.84 -3.67
N LEU A 102 -1.07 4.07 -3.92
CA LEU A 102 0.28 4.35 -4.38
C LEU A 102 1.33 3.90 -3.35
N ALA A 103 1.04 4.08 -2.06
CA ALA A 103 1.91 3.62 -0.97
C ALA A 103 1.95 2.09 -0.83
N LEU A 104 0.94 1.35 -1.28
CA LEU A 104 0.95 -0.13 -1.25
C LEU A 104 1.51 -0.74 -2.54
N LEU A 105 1.52 0.02 -3.63
CA LEU A 105 1.87 -0.48 -4.96
C LEU A 105 3.26 -1.16 -5.04
N PRO A 106 4.34 -0.65 -4.41
CA PRO A 106 5.63 -1.33 -4.37
C PRO A 106 5.59 -2.78 -3.85
N LEU A 107 4.62 -3.12 -2.98
CA LEU A 107 4.45 -4.47 -2.46
C LEU A 107 4.02 -5.49 -3.52
N ALA A 108 3.49 -5.03 -4.66
CA ALA A 108 3.06 -5.90 -5.76
C ALA A 108 4.22 -6.32 -6.69
N TYR A 109 5.45 -5.84 -6.46
CA TYR A 109 6.60 -6.13 -7.33
C TYR A 109 7.55 -7.14 -6.68
N PRO A 110 7.73 -8.35 -7.27
CA PRO A 110 8.67 -9.34 -6.75
C PRO A 110 10.09 -8.80 -6.59
N GLU A 111 10.55 -7.93 -7.49
CA GLU A 111 11.87 -7.32 -7.45
C GLU A 111 12.05 -6.28 -6.33
N PHE A 112 10.97 -5.62 -5.88
CA PHE A 112 11.01 -4.79 -4.68
C PHE A 112 11.21 -5.68 -3.46
N LEU A 113 10.36 -6.71 -3.37
CA LEU A 113 10.38 -7.67 -2.28
C LEU A 113 11.69 -8.44 -2.24
N ALA A 114 12.44 -8.57 -3.34
CA ALA A 114 13.74 -9.24 -3.38
C ALA A 114 14.73 -8.69 -2.33
N GLY A 115 14.67 -7.39 -2.03
CA GLY A 115 15.50 -6.74 -0.99
C GLY A 115 14.92 -6.76 0.42
N VAL A 116 13.75 -7.38 0.63
CA VAL A 116 13.12 -7.57 1.94
C VAL A 116 13.63 -8.86 2.57
N SER A 117 13.89 -8.85 3.88
CA SER A 117 14.32 -10.04 4.62
C SER A 117 13.25 -11.14 4.60
N GLU A 118 13.68 -12.39 4.69
CA GLU A 118 12.76 -13.54 4.71
C GLU A 118 11.84 -13.50 5.93
N GLU A 119 12.37 -13.13 7.10
CA GLU A 119 11.60 -12.98 8.34
C GLU A 119 10.43 -11.99 8.17
N VAL A 120 10.71 -10.79 7.66
CA VAL A 120 9.67 -9.76 7.45
C VAL A 120 8.67 -10.19 6.38
N LEU A 121 9.13 -10.83 5.31
CA LEU A 121 8.24 -11.30 4.27
C LEU A 121 7.29 -12.38 4.78
N LEU A 122 7.79 -13.37 5.54
CA LEU A 122 6.97 -14.44 6.12
C LEU A 122 5.95 -13.88 7.11
N GLU A 123 6.37 -13.00 8.02
CA GLU A 123 5.49 -12.36 8.98
C GLU A 123 4.37 -11.58 8.28
N THR A 124 4.72 -10.75 7.30
CA THR A 124 3.72 -9.97 6.57
C THR A 124 2.85 -10.85 5.69
N GLN A 125 3.39 -11.82 4.98
CA GLN A 125 2.60 -12.78 4.20
C GLN A 125 1.52 -13.47 5.08
N MET A 126 1.89 -13.92 6.28
CA MET A 126 0.94 -14.49 7.24
C MET A 126 -0.15 -13.49 7.64
N PHE A 127 0.23 -12.23 7.90
CA PHE A 127 -0.73 -11.17 8.21
C PHE A 127 -1.75 -10.97 7.07
N TRP A 128 -1.29 -10.82 5.84
CA TRP A 128 -2.17 -10.57 4.70
C TRP A 128 -3.03 -11.81 4.35
N GLN A 129 -2.50 -13.03 4.50
CA GLN A 129 -3.30 -14.25 4.37
C GLN A 129 -4.41 -14.32 5.43
N THR A 130 -4.12 -13.89 6.67
CA THR A 130 -5.09 -13.82 7.76
C THR A 130 -6.16 -12.76 7.50
N GLU A 131 -5.78 -11.62 6.92
CA GLU A 131 -6.74 -10.56 6.57
C GLU A 131 -7.59 -10.91 5.34
N ARG A 132 -7.11 -11.77 4.43
CA ARG A 132 -7.77 -12.06 3.15
C ARG A 132 -9.24 -12.46 3.26
N PRO A 133 -9.67 -13.35 4.17
CA PRO A 133 -11.09 -13.70 4.31
C PRO A 133 -11.99 -12.52 4.74
N ARG A 134 -11.40 -11.44 5.27
CA ARG A 134 -12.11 -10.24 5.74
C ARG A 134 -12.25 -9.16 4.67
N VAL A 135 -11.67 -9.37 3.50
CA VAL A 135 -11.69 -8.42 2.39
C VAL A 135 -12.58 -8.95 1.28
N THR A 136 -13.55 -8.13 0.86
CA THR A 136 -14.40 -8.44 -0.29
C THR A 136 -13.60 -8.45 -1.59
N GLU A 137 -14.16 -9.05 -2.63
CA GLU A 137 -13.58 -9.03 -3.99
C GLU A 137 -13.77 -7.66 -4.66
N SER A 138 -13.19 -6.65 -4.04
CA SER A 138 -13.15 -5.25 -4.47
C SER A 138 -11.70 -4.80 -4.65
N ILE A 139 -11.46 -3.51 -4.88
CA ILE A 139 -10.10 -2.97 -5.09
C ILE A 139 -9.14 -3.29 -3.94
N PRO A 140 -9.52 -3.19 -2.65
CA PRO A 140 -8.67 -3.68 -1.55
C PRO A 140 -8.31 -5.17 -1.65
N GLY A 141 -9.27 -6.01 -2.09
CA GLY A 141 -9.04 -7.44 -2.30
C GLY A 141 -8.04 -7.71 -3.43
N LEU A 142 -8.16 -6.94 -4.52
CA LEU A 142 -7.20 -6.97 -5.64
C LEU A 142 -5.80 -6.56 -5.17
N GLY A 143 -5.67 -5.45 -4.44
CA GLY A 143 -4.38 -4.98 -3.92
C GLY A 143 -3.71 -6.00 -2.99
N LEU A 144 -4.49 -6.66 -2.14
CA LEU A 144 -4.01 -7.75 -1.30
C LEU A 144 -3.51 -8.93 -2.13
N ASP A 145 -4.30 -9.43 -3.08
CA ASP A 145 -3.92 -10.60 -3.87
C ASP A 145 -2.70 -10.29 -4.75
N LEU A 146 -2.51 -9.05 -5.21
CA LEU A 146 -1.28 -8.61 -5.88
C LEU A 146 -0.03 -8.71 -4.98
N PHE A 147 -0.12 -8.27 -3.72
CA PHE A 147 0.97 -8.47 -2.76
C PHE A 147 1.25 -9.95 -2.50
N LEU A 148 0.22 -10.74 -2.18
CA LEU A 148 0.40 -12.17 -1.91
C LEU A 148 1.01 -12.90 -3.09
N ARG A 149 0.63 -12.52 -4.32
CA ARG A 149 1.22 -13.07 -5.55
C ARG A 149 2.70 -12.75 -5.62
N ALA A 150 3.08 -11.49 -5.39
CA ALA A 150 4.48 -11.07 -5.42
C ALA A 150 5.33 -11.77 -4.36
N ALA A 151 4.80 -11.90 -3.13
CA ALA A 151 5.44 -12.64 -2.04
C ALA A 151 5.61 -14.13 -2.38
N ALA A 152 4.57 -14.76 -2.94
CA ALA A 152 4.62 -16.17 -3.37
C ALA A 152 5.63 -16.42 -4.50
N VAL A 153 5.73 -15.49 -5.47
CA VAL A 153 6.75 -15.52 -6.52
C VAL A 153 8.16 -15.44 -5.92
N LYS A 154 8.41 -14.49 -4.99
CA LYS A 154 9.71 -14.39 -4.30
C LYS A 154 10.05 -15.67 -3.53
N ALA A 155 9.08 -16.27 -2.87
CA ALA A 155 9.26 -17.52 -2.12
C ALA A 155 9.37 -18.77 -3.00
N GLY A 156 9.20 -18.66 -4.33
CA GLY A 156 9.21 -19.81 -5.25
C GLY A 156 8.00 -20.74 -5.09
N ASN A 157 6.93 -20.32 -4.43
CA ASN A 157 5.76 -21.16 -4.16
C ASN A 157 4.75 -21.13 -5.33
N GLN A 158 5.01 -21.94 -6.36
CA GLN A 158 4.19 -21.98 -7.58
C GLN A 158 2.73 -22.38 -7.36
N ALA A 159 2.46 -23.27 -6.39
CA ALA A 159 1.10 -23.69 -6.07
C ALA A 159 0.28 -22.50 -5.54
N LEU A 160 0.85 -21.74 -4.61
CA LEU A 160 0.21 -20.54 -4.07
C LEU A 160 0.05 -19.46 -5.16
N VAL A 161 1.03 -19.29 -6.06
CA VAL A 161 0.90 -18.39 -7.21
C VAL A 161 -0.33 -18.75 -8.06
N GLN A 162 -0.50 -20.02 -8.43
CA GLN A 162 -1.64 -20.47 -9.24
C GLN A 162 -3.00 -20.26 -8.54
N GLU A 163 -3.06 -20.51 -7.23
CA GLU A 163 -4.24 -20.24 -6.42
C GLU A 163 -4.62 -18.76 -6.42
N ILE A 164 -3.63 -17.88 -6.23
CA ILE A 164 -3.83 -16.43 -6.22
C ILE A 164 -4.23 -15.92 -7.62
N GLU A 165 -3.60 -16.41 -8.68
CA GLU A 165 -3.95 -16.05 -10.07
C GLU A 165 -5.40 -16.41 -10.39
N SER A 166 -5.88 -17.56 -9.89
CA SER A 166 -7.27 -17.98 -10.05
C SER A 166 -8.24 -17.02 -9.35
N ARG A 167 -7.89 -16.55 -8.14
CA ARG A 167 -8.68 -15.53 -7.43
C ARG A 167 -8.65 -14.17 -8.13
N LEU A 168 -7.48 -13.77 -8.63
CA LEU A 168 -7.33 -12.52 -9.38
C LEU A 168 -8.21 -12.55 -10.63
N ALA A 169 -8.19 -13.64 -11.39
CA ALA A 169 -9.05 -13.80 -12.57
C ALA A 169 -10.56 -13.73 -12.25
N ALA A 170 -10.96 -14.18 -11.06
CA ALA A 170 -12.35 -14.12 -10.60
C ALA A 170 -12.76 -12.75 -10.01
N ASN A 171 -11.80 -11.90 -9.64
CA ASN A 171 -12.07 -10.65 -8.96
C ASN A 171 -12.67 -9.60 -9.92
N PRO A 172 -13.90 -9.11 -9.69
CA PRO A 172 -14.57 -8.18 -10.60
C PRO A 172 -13.88 -6.82 -10.72
N ALA A 173 -13.03 -6.44 -9.76
CA ALA A 173 -12.24 -5.20 -9.82
C ALA A 173 -11.09 -5.27 -10.84
N VAL A 174 -10.77 -6.45 -11.38
CA VAL A 174 -9.69 -6.60 -12.36
C VAL A 174 -9.96 -5.79 -13.62
N GLY A 175 -11.14 -5.96 -14.24
CA GLY A 175 -11.45 -5.26 -15.49
C GLY A 175 -11.48 -3.74 -15.34
N THR A 176 -11.93 -3.22 -14.20
CA THR A 176 -11.98 -1.78 -13.95
C THR A 176 -10.62 -1.18 -13.62
N THR A 177 -9.75 -1.93 -12.94
CA THR A 177 -8.44 -1.44 -12.45
C THR A 177 -7.33 -1.67 -13.46
N LEU A 178 -7.26 -2.86 -14.06
CA LEU A 178 -6.22 -3.28 -15.00
C LEU A 178 -6.60 -2.93 -16.45
N GLY A 179 -7.89 -2.80 -16.76
CA GLY A 179 -8.38 -2.72 -18.14
C GLY A 179 -8.04 -4.01 -18.90
N ASP A 180 -7.56 -3.87 -20.13
CA ASP A 180 -7.11 -5.00 -20.97
C ASP A 180 -5.66 -5.42 -20.70
N LYS A 181 -4.98 -4.83 -19.70
CA LYS A 181 -3.56 -5.07 -19.45
C LYS A 181 -3.37 -6.33 -18.60
N SER A 182 -2.29 -7.06 -18.91
CA SER A 182 -1.79 -8.09 -17.99
C SER A 182 -1.29 -7.45 -16.68
N ILE A 183 -1.29 -8.19 -15.57
CA ILE A 183 -0.73 -7.72 -14.30
C ILE A 183 0.72 -7.23 -14.47
N PRO A 184 1.63 -7.98 -15.13
CA PRO A 184 2.98 -7.49 -15.38
C PRO A 184 3.05 -6.17 -16.16
N ASP A 185 2.19 -5.98 -17.17
CA ASP A 185 2.17 -4.75 -17.97
C ASP A 185 1.63 -3.56 -17.18
N PHE A 186 0.55 -3.77 -16.42
CA PHE A 186 0.01 -2.77 -15.51
C PHE A 186 1.05 -2.32 -14.48
N LEU A 187 1.72 -3.26 -13.82
CA LEU A 187 2.77 -2.96 -12.86
C LEU A 187 3.93 -2.21 -13.54
N ARG A 188 4.38 -2.65 -14.71
CA ARG A 188 5.47 -1.98 -15.44
C ARG A 188 5.13 -0.52 -15.80
N GLU A 189 3.90 -0.26 -16.21
CA GLU A 189 3.46 1.09 -16.55
C GLU A 189 3.38 2.00 -15.33
N ASN A 190 2.75 1.53 -14.24
CA ASN A 190 2.63 2.30 -13.02
C ASN A 190 3.98 2.49 -12.30
N ARG A 191 4.96 1.60 -12.51
CA ARG A 191 6.33 1.76 -12.02
C ARG A 191 7.03 3.01 -12.56
N ARG A 192 6.72 3.45 -13.79
CA ARG A 192 7.34 4.66 -14.38
C ARG A 192 6.99 5.92 -13.61
N GLY A 193 5.82 5.96 -12.97
CA GLY A 193 5.42 7.07 -12.10
C GLY A 193 6.19 7.13 -10.78
N LEU A 194 6.82 6.04 -10.34
CA LEU A 194 7.42 5.91 -9.00
C LEU A 194 8.91 6.33 -8.92
N ARG A 195 9.45 7.11 -9.87
CA ARG A 195 10.90 7.47 -9.97
C ARG A 195 11.84 6.23 -9.93
N PRO A 196 12.16 5.64 -11.09
CA PRO A 196 12.72 4.29 -11.20
C PRO A 196 14.16 4.06 -10.67
N ASP A 197 14.93 5.08 -10.32
CA ASP A 197 16.34 4.89 -9.95
C ASP A 197 16.60 4.76 -8.45
N ALA A 198 15.72 5.31 -7.60
CA ALA A 198 15.91 5.33 -6.15
C ALA A 198 15.32 4.09 -5.46
N LEU A 199 14.24 3.52 -6.01
CA LEU A 199 13.44 2.51 -5.29
C LEU A 199 13.89 1.06 -5.50
N TRP A 200 14.70 0.83 -6.53
CA TRP A 200 14.95 -0.52 -7.06
C TRP A 200 16.43 -0.94 -7.00
N ARG A 201 17.30 -0.07 -6.46
CA ARG A 201 18.68 -0.41 -6.08
C ARG A 201 18.67 -1.09 -4.72
#